data_AF-A0A7S1FW72-F1
#
_entry.id   AF-A0A7S1FW72-F1
#
_cell.length_a   1.000
_cell.length_b   1.000
_cell.length_c   1.000
_cell.angle_alpha   90.00
_cell.angle_beta   90.00
_cell.angle_gamma   90.00
#
_symmetry.space_group_name_H-M   'P 1'
#
loop_
_entity.id
_entity.type
_entity.pdbx_description
1 polymer ?
#
loop_
_entity_poly.entity_id
_entity_poly.type
_entity_poly.pdbx_seq_one_letter_code
_entity_poly.pdbx_strand_id
1 'polypeptide(L)'
;MPKKVKKLKGKAAPLTPLERLQSLSLVSRISSEIESHLGLSDKTLSEFIIHLAETTSSSSSATADEGARSFHVALAENGADLPREVAGHIYRMVLEMSPRIARRRQKAEEKRKKAAAAAAGPGGSGAECEFPGLAGKNTDCVPLADGFFEIDRAPGPSGGGRRPPDERRRPEDDRRRPEDNRRRPEDERRRPE
;
A
#
# COMPACT_ATOMS: atom_id res chain seq x y z
N MET A 1 7.82 -3.48 -48.32
CA MET A 1 7.72 -2.68 -47.07
C MET A 1 8.32 -3.48 -45.91
N PRO A 2 9.59 -3.28 -45.53
CA PRO A 2 10.18 -3.99 -44.38
C PRO A 2 9.60 -3.45 -43.06
N LYS A 3 8.92 -4.32 -42.31
CA LYS A 3 8.37 -4.03 -40.98
C LYS A 3 9.53 -3.89 -39.98
N LYS A 4 9.71 -2.71 -39.40
CA LYS A 4 10.67 -2.44 -38.32
C LYS A 4 10.33 -3.31 -37.09
N VAL A 5 11.19 -4.28 -36.77
CA VAL A 5 11.14 -5.04 -35.52
C VAL A 5 11.45 -4.10 -34.35
N LYS A 6 10.44 -3.79 -33.55
CA LYS A 6 10.58 -3.04 -32.29
C LYS A 6 11.33 -3.93 -31.28
N LYS A 7 12.56 -3.54 -30.97
CA LYS A 7 13.40 -4.19 -29.95
C LYS A 7 12.77 -3.96 -28.57
N LEU A 8 12.03 -4.94 -28.06
CA LEU A 8 11.48 -4.95 -26.70
C LEU A 8 12.62 -5.12 -25.70
N LYS A 9 13.28 -4.01 -25.34
CA LYS A 9 14.33 -4.00 -24.31
C LYS A 9 13.66 -3.81 -22.94
N GLY A 10 12.94 -4.83 -22.49
CA GLY A 10 12.34 -4.89 -21.16
C GLY A 10 13.40 -5.18 -20.09
N LYS A 11 14.35 -4.28 -19.87
CA LYS A 11 15.21 -4.37 -18.68
C LYS A 11 14.40 -3.83 -17.49
N ALA A 12 14.00 -4.73 -16.59
CA ALA A 12 13.43 -4.34 -15.31
C ALA A 12 14.36 -3.32 -14.62
N ALA A 13 13.77 -2.31 -13.97
CA ALA A 13 14.53 -1.28 -13.27
C ALA A 13 15.55 -1.94 -12.33
N PRO A 14 16.80 -1.45 -12.27
CA PRO A 14 17.81 -2.05 -11.42
C PRO A 14 17.32 -2.12 -9.97
N LEU A 15 17.57 -3.24 -9.32
CA LEU A 15 17.27 -3.42 -7.90
C LEU A 15 18.12 -2.43 -7.11
N THR A 16 17.50 -1.79 -6.12
CA THR A 16 18.20 -0.90 -5.17
C THR A 16 19.22 -1.72 -4.36
N PRO A 17 20.25 -1.11 -3.75
CA PRO A 17 21.20 -1.84 -2.92
C PRO A 17 20.52 -2.67 -1.82
N LEU A 18 19.46 -2.14 -1.20
CA LEU A 18 18.68 -2.83 -0.18
C LEU A 18 17.95 -4.05 -0.75
N GLU A 19 17.29 -3.91 -1.89
CA GLU A 19 16.59 -5.03 -2.53
C GLU A 19 17.55 -6.13 -3.01
N ARG A 20 18.77 -5.76 -3.40
CA ARG A 20 19.82 -6.74 -3.72
C ARG A 20 20.19 -7.57 -2.49
N LEU A 21 20.36 -6.93 -1.33
CA LEU A 21 20.62 -7.63 -0.08
C LEU A 21 19.46 -8.57 0.30
N GLN A 22 18.21 -8.11 0.15
CA GLN A 22 17.03 -8.96 0.35
C GLN A 22 17.02 -10.17 -0.59
N SER A 23 17.34 -9.97 -1.87
CA SER A 23 17.41 -11.07 -2.84
C SER A 23 18.49 -12.09 -2.48
N LEU A 24 19.66 -11.64 -2.00
CA LEU A 24 20.72 -12.53 -1.53
C LEU A 24 20.32 -13.28 -0.26
N SER A 25 19.63 -12.62 0.68
CA SER A 25 19.11 -13.26 1.89
C SER A 25 18.06 -14.33 1.55
N LEU A 26 17.17 -14.06 0.59
CA LEU A 26 16.19 -15.02 0.10
C LEU A 26 16.87 -16.24 -0.56
N VAL A 27 17.86 -16.00 -1.44
CA VAL A 27 18.65 -17.08 -2.07
C VAL A 27 19.34 -17.94 -1.02
N SER A 28 19.96 -17.33 -0.01
CA SER A 28 20.62 -18.08 1.07
C SER A 28 19.64 -18.94 1.86
N ARG A 29 18.46 -18.40 2.23
CA ARG A 29 17.44 -19.18 2.97
C ARG A 29 16.91 -20.35 2.15
N ILE A 30 16.62 -20.12 0.87
CA ILE A 30 16.13 -21.19 -0.02
C ILE A 30 17.21 -22.25 -0.23
N SER A 31 18.47 -21.85 -0.37
CA SER A 31 19.59 -22.80 -0.43
C SER A 31 19.66 -23.69 0.81
N SER A 32 19.46 -23.14 2.01
CA SER A 32 19.44 -23.93 3.25
C SER A 32 18.22 -24.85 3.35
N GLU A 33 17.05 -24.42 2.86
CA GLU A 33 15.86 -25.28 2.82
C GLU A 33 16.08 -26.47 1.87
N ILE A 34 16.65 -26.22 0.69
CA ILE A 34 17.00 -27.25 -0.30
C ILE A 34 18.05 -28.20 0.28
N GLU A 35 19.08 -27.68 0.95
CA GLU A 35 20.10 -28.49 1.60
C GLU A 35 19.49 -29.41 2.68
N SER A 36 18.49 -28.94 3.43
CA SER A 36 17.82 -29.76 4.44
C SER A 36 17.05 -30.95 3.86
N HIS A 37 16.46 -30.82 2.67
CA HIS A 37 15.62 -31.87 2.07
C HIS A 37 16.33 -32.73 1.04
N LEU A 38 17.33 -32.17 0.33
CA LEU A 38 18.04 -32.83 -0.76
C LEU A 38 19.53 -33.04 -0.47
N GLY A 39 20.08 -32.43 0.60
CA GLY A 39 21.52 -32.47 0.88
C GLY A 39 22.37 -31.69 -0.12
N LEU A 40 21.75 -30.79 -0.90
CA LEU A 40 22.41 -30.03 -1.97
C LEU A 40 22.34 -28.53 -1.69
N SER A 41 23.49 -27.87 -1.68
CA SER A 41 23.62 -26.41 -1.55
C SER A 41 24.06 -25.79 -2.88
N ASP A 42 23.09 -25.47 -3.74
CA ASP A 42 23.34 -24.81 -5.03
C ASP A 42 22.62 -23.46 -5.12
N LYS A 43 23.43 -22.41 -5.28
CA LYS A 43 22.97 -21.04 -5.46
C LYS A 43 22.17 -20.88 -6.76
N THR A 44 22.63 -21.47 -7.85
CA THR A 44 22.01 -21.33 -9.18
C THR A 44 20.64 -22.01 -9.23
N LEU A 45 20.52 -23.18 -8.60
CA LEU A 45 19.25 -23.87 -8.40
C LEU A 45 18.29 -23.02 -7.56
N SER A 46 18.78 -22.42 -6.47
CA SER A 46 17.99 -21.53 -5.62
C SER A 46 17.47 -20.31 -6.38
N GLU A 47 18.32 -19.66 -7.18
CA GLU A 47 17.94 -18.54 -8.04
C GLU A 47 16.89 -18.95 -9.08
N PHE A 48 17.02 -20.15 -9.67
CA PHE A 48 16.05 -20.70 -10.61
C PHE A 48 14.69 -20.98 -9.96
N ILE A 49 14.67 -21.58 -8.77
CA ILE A 49 13.46 -21.88 -8.01
C ILE A 49 12.71 -20.59 -7.64
N ILE A 50 13.45 -19.55 -7.21
CA ILE A 50 12.86 -18.21 -6.97
C ILE A 50 12.21 -17.68 -8.25
N HIS A 51 12.90 -17.80 -9.39
CA HIS A 51 12.35 -17.34 -10.67
C HIS A 51 11.08 -18.09 -11.06
N LEU A 52 11.02 -19.42 -10.86
CA LEU A 52 9.80 -20.21 -11.07
C LEU A 52 8.65 -19.79 -10.15
N ALA A 53 8.92 -19.52 -8.89
CA ALA A 53 7.90 -19.02 -7.96
C ALA A 53 7.41 -17.62 -8.37
N GLU A 54 8.29 -16.75 -8.86
CA GLU A 54 7.90 -15.42 -9.36
C GLU A 54 7.03 -15.49 -10.62
N THR A 55 7.33 -16.38 -11.57
CA THR A 55 6.53 -16.52 -12.80
C THR A 55 5.16 -17.11 -12.51
N THR A 56 5.09 -18.15 -11.68
CA THR A 56 3.82 -18.77 -11.25
C THR A 56 2.93 -17.80 -10.49
N SER A 57 3.50 -17.01 -9.57
CA SER A 57 2.76 -15.95 -8.85
C SER A 57 2.18 -14.86 -9.77
N SER A 58 2.72 -14.74 -10.99
CA SER A 58 2.28 -13.74 -11.97
C SER A 58 1.11 -14.22 -12.81
N SER A 59 1.04 -15.53 -13.05
CA SER A 59 -0.01 -16.14 -13.88
C SER A 59 -1.20 -16.63 -13.04
N SER A 60 -0.97 -17.12 -11.83
CA SER A 60 -2.03 -17.56 -10.93
C SER A 60 -2.59 -16.39 -10.12
N SER A 61 -3.74 -15.85 -10.54
CA SER A 61 -4.46 -14.79 -9.81
C SER A 61 -5.34 -15.31 -8.66
N ALA A 62 -5.34 -16.62 -8.44
CA ALA A 62 -6.10 -17.28 -7.39
C ALA A 62 -5.22 -17.53 -6.15
N THR A 63 -5.87 -17.89 -5.05
CA THR A 63 -5.36 -17.99 -3.67
C THR A 63 -3.91 -18.51 -3.51
N ALA A 64 -3.25 -18.18 -2.40
CA ALA A 64 -1.87 -18.61 -2.12
C ALA A 64 -1.68 -20.14 -2.23
N ASP A 65 -2.71 -20.91 -1.87
CA ASP A 65 -2.75 -22.37 -1.97
C ASP A 65 -2.78 -22.89 -3.41
N GLU A 66 -3.50 -22.21 -4.31
CA GLU A 66 -3.52 -22.55 -5.74
C GLU A 66 -2.21 -22.19 -6.42
N GLY A 67 -1.60 -21.07 -6.03
CA GLY A 67 -0.26 -20.71 -6.45
C GLY A 67 0.77 -21.76 -6.04
N ALA A 68 0.71 -22.24 -4.80
CA ALA A 68 1.59 -23.31 -4.32
C ALA A 68 1.39 -24.64 -5.06
N ARG A 69 0.14 -25.00 -5.42
CA ARG A 69 -0.15 -26.17 -6.26
C ARG A 69 0.45 -26.02 -7.66
N SER A 70 0.24 -24.87 -8.29
CA SER A 70 0.77 -24.58 -9.62
C SER A 70 2.29 -24.57 -9.64
N PHE A 71 2.91 -24.04 -8.57
CA PHE A 71 4.36 -24.07 -8.37
C PHE A 71 4.90 -25.48 -8.19
N HIS A 72 4.22 -26.34 -7.42
CA HIS A 72 4.60 -27.74 -7.26
C HIS A 72 4.53 -28.51 -8.60
N VAL A 73 3.50 -28.28 -9.42
CA VAL A 73 3.40 -28.86 -10.77
C VAL A 73 4.55 -28.35 -11.65
N ALA A 74 4.84 -27.05 -11.63
CA ALA A 74 5.95 -26.49 -12.40
C ALA A 74 7.31 -27.08 -11.96
N LEU A 75 7.50 -27.35 -10.66
CA LEU A 75 8.71 -28.03 -10.19
C LEU A 75 8.80 -29.46 -10.74
N ALA A 76 7.70 -30.22 -10.72
CA ALA A 76 7.66 -31.58 -11.26
C ALA A 76 7.94 -31.62 -12.78
N GLU A 77 7.40 -30.66 -13.55
CA GLU A 77 7.69 -30.51 -14.99
C GLU A 77 9.17 -30.22 -15.28
N ASN A 78 9.86 -29.54 -14.36
CA ASN A 78 11.29 -29.26 -14.43
C ASN A 78 12.15 -30.35 -13.78
N GLY A 79 11.56 -31.51 -13.45
CA GLY A 79 12.26 -32.68 -12.91
C GLY A 79 12.60 -32.60 -11.43
N ALA A 80 12.02 -31.66 -10.68
CA ALA A 80 12.19 -31.56 -9.24
C ALA A 80 11.03 -32.23 -8.50
N ASP A 81 11.31 -33.35 -7.85
CA ASP A 81 10.34 -34.07 -6.99
C ASP A 81 10.50 -33.63 -5.53
N LEU A 82 9.93 -32.46 -5.20
CA LEU A 82 9.91 -31.93 -3.85
C LEU A 82 8.57 -32.26 -3.16
N PRO A 83 8.56 -32.59 -1.85
CA PRO A 83 7.33 -32.75 -1.11
C PRO A 83 6.46 -31.50 -1.20
N ARG A 84 5.14 -31.69 -1.30
CA ARG A 84 4.17 -30.59 -1.45
C ARG A 84 4.28 -29.55 -0.33
N GLU A 85 4.60 -30.00 0.88
CA GLU A 85 4.77 -29.14 2.05
C GLU A 85 5.97 -28.21 1.90
N VAL A 86 7.10 -28.75 1.46
CA VAL A 86 8.35 -28.02 1.20
C VAL A 86 8.16 -27.03 0.06
N ALA A 87 7.56 -27.47 -1.05
CA ALA A 87 7.25 -26.59 -2.17
C ALA A 87 6.32 -25.43 -1.74
N GLY A 88 5.31 -25.71 -0.92
CA GLY A 88 4.41 -24.70 -0.36
C GLY A 88 5.09 -23.75 0.64
N HIS A 89 6.08 -24.22 1.39
CA HIS A 89 6.89 -23.39 2.27
C HIS A 89 7.79 -22.43 1.48
N ILE A 90 8.55 -22.96 0.50
CA ILE A 90 9.41 -22.17 -0.38
C ILE A 90 8.59 -21.11 -1.13
N TYR A 91 7.45 -21.50 -1.69
CA TYR A 91 6.57 -20.56 -2.41
C TYR A 91 6.13 -19.38 -1.51
N ARG A 92 5.72 -19.66 -0.27
CA ARG A 92 5.35 -18.61 0.70
C ARG A 92 6.52 -17.70 1.03
N MET A 93 7.71 -18.26 1.24
CA MET A 93 8.92 -17.48 1.50
C MET A 93 9.24 -16.51 0.35
N VAL A 94 9.10 -16.97 -0.90
CA VAL A 94 9.28 -16.12 -2.08
C VAL A 94 8.21 -15.03 -2.16
N LEU A 95 6.94 -15.34 -1.88
CA LEU A 95 5.85 -14.34 -1.87
C LEU A 95 6.04 -13.23 -0.82
N GLU A 96 6.66 -13.56 0.31
CA GLU A 96 6.92 -12.62 1.40
C GLU A 96 8.18 -11.79 1.15
N MET A 97 9.28 -12.43 0.75
CA MET A 97 10.61 -11.82 0.73
C MET A 97 11.06 -11.33 -0.67
N SER A 98 10.37 -11.69 -1.76
CA SER A 98 10.81 -11.26 -3.09
C SER A 98 10.61 -9.75 -3.30
N PRO A 99 11.70 -8.98 -3.54
CA PRO A 99 11.59 -7.55 -3.82
C PRO A 99 10.84 -7.28 -5.14
N ARG A 100 10.86 -8.24 -6.08
CA ARG A 100 10.14 -8.12 -7.35
C ARG A 100 8.63 -8.24 -7.15
N ILE A 101 8.18 -9.16 -6.31
CA ILE A 101 6.77 -9.32 -5.98
C ILE A 101 6.28 -8.10 -5.19
N ALA A 102 7.09 -7.62 -4.22
CA ALA A 102 6.80 -6.40 -3.48
C ALA A 102 6.60 -5.18 -4.41
N ARG A 103 7.53 -4.94 -5.34
CA ARG A 103 7.41 -3.86 -6.34
C ARG A 103 6.15 -3.99 -7.21
N ARG A 104 5.79 -5.22 -7.62
CA ARG A 104 4.57 -5.45 -8.41
C ARG A 104 3.31 -5.15 -7.61
N ARG A 105 3.26 -5.57 -6.34
CA ARG A 105 2.15 -5.28 -5.42
C ARG A 105 1.99 -3.77 -5.20
N GLN A 106 3.09 -3.06 -4.91
CA GLN A 106 3.08 -1.61 -4.75
C GLN A 106 2.58 -0.89 -6.01
N LYS A 107 3.07 -1.30 -7.19
CA LYS A 107 2.63 -0.71 -8.47
C LYS A 107 1.14 -0.98 -8.76
N ALA A 108 0.64 -2.17 -8.41
CA ALA A 108 -0.77 -2.50 -8.54
C ALA A 108 -1.64 -1.65 -7.60
N GLU A 109 -1.20 -1.45 -6.36
CA GLU A 109 -1.88 -0.59 -5.38
C GLU A 109 -1.89 0.88 -5.83
N GLU A 110 -0.76 1.40 -6.31
CA GLU A 110 -0.67 2.77 -6.83
C GLU A 110 -1.60 2.98 -8.03
N LYS A 111 -1.67 2.00 -8.95
CA LYS A 111 -2.61 2.03 -10.08
C LYS A 111 -4.06 2.02 -9.60
N ARG A 112 -4.38 1.23 -8.57
CA ARG A 112 -5.73 1.18 -7.98
C ARG A 112 -6.10 2.48 -7.30
N LYS A 113 -5.17 3.11 -6.56
CA LYS A 113 -5.36 4.44 -5.96
C LYS A 113 -5.55 5.53 -7.02
N LYS A 114 -4.75 5.51 -8.10
CA LYS A 114 -4.90 6.45 -9.23
C LYS A 114 -6.22 6.26 -9.97
N ALA A 115 -6.66 5.02 -10.20
CA ALA A 115 -7.96 4.74 -10.81
C ALA A 115 -9.13 5.18 -9.91
N ALA A 116 -9.01 4.97 -8.59
CA ALA A 116 -10.00 5.46 -7.63
C ALA A 116 -10.04 7.00 -7.56
N ALA A 117 -8.88 7.68 -7.60
CA ALA A 117 -8.80 9.14 -7.65
C ALA A 117 -9.27 9.73 -8.99
N ALA A 118 -9.12 9.01 -10.11
CA ALA A 118 -9.64 9.41 -11.41
C ALA A 118 -11.16 9.17 -11.54
N ALA A 119 -11.68 8.15 -10.84
CA ALA A 119 -13.12 7.92 -10.69
C ALA A 119 -13.76 8.90 -9.70
N ALA A 120 -13.01 9.36 -8.69
CA ALA A 120 -13.38 10.44 -7.79
C ALA A 120 -12.95 11.80 -8.37
N GLY A 121 -13.61 12.25 -9.43
CA GLY A 121 -13.59 13.67 -9.79
C GLY A 121 -14.10 14.55 -8.63
N PRO A 122 -13.98 15.88 -8.69
CA PRO A 122 -14.54 16.77 -7.66
C PRO A 122 -16.07 16.69 -7.74
N GLY A 123 -16.66 15.76 -7.00
CA GLY A 123 -18.09 15.48 -6.97
C GLY A 123 -18.43 14.14 -7.63
N GLY A 124 -18.90 13.17 -6.84
CA GLY A 124 -19.45 11.91 -7.34
C GLY A 124 -19.14 10.71 -6.45
N SER A 125 -19.73 10.67 -5.25
CA SER A 125 -19.83 9.44 -4.46
C SER A 125 -20.72 8.45 -5.20
N GLY A 126 -20.28 7.19 -5.32
CA GLY A 126 -20.92 6.10 -6.06
C GLY A 126 -22.34 5.73 -5.61
N ALA A 127 -23.31 6.57 -5.97
CA ALA A 127 -24.75 6.33 -5.87
C ALA A 127 -25.41 6.33 -7.27
N GLU A 128 -24.63 6.37 -8.35
CA GLU A 128 -25.13 6.52 -9.72
C GLU A 128 -25.80 5.26 -10.28
N CYS A 129 -25.57 4.08 -9.67
CA CYS A 129 -26.20 2.83 -10.08
C CYS A 129 -27.48 2.50 -9.32
N GLU A 130 -27.72 3.13 -8.16
CA GLU A 130 -28.88 2.81 -7.31
C GLU A 130 -30.06 3.76 -7.60
N PHE A 131 -29.79 4.93 -8.20
CA PHE A 131 -30.82 5.92 -8.53
C PHE A 131 -30.54 6.61 -9.89
N PRO A 132 -30.86 5.98 -11.03
CA PRO A 132 -30.57 6.52 -12.36
C PRO A 132 -31.28 7.85 -12.68
N GLY A 133 -32.29 8.24 -11.90
CA GLY A 133 -32.97 9.54 -12.03
C GLY A 133 -32.21 10.73 -11.44
N LEU A 134 -31.23 10.49 -10.56
CA LEU A 134 -30.43 11.53 -9.90
C LEU A 134 -29.04 11.71 -10.51
N ALA A 135 -28.63 10.85 -11.44
CA ALA A 135 -27.36 10.92 -12.17
C ALA A 135 -27.37 11.97 -13.31
N GLY A 136 -28.09 13.07 -13.12
CA GLY A 136 -28.08 14.20 -14.04
C GLY A 136 -26.78 15.00 -13.87
N LYS A 137 -26.25 15.54 -14.97
CA LYS A 137 -25.15 16.52 -14.89
C LYS A 137 -25.63 17.72 -14.09
N ASN A 138 -24.81 18.18 -13.14
CA ASN A 138 -25.12 19.40 -12.39
C ASN A 138 -25.28 20.57 -13.36
N THR A 139 -26.41 21.26 -13.25
CA THR A 139 -26.57 22.60 -13.82
C THR A 139 -25.71 23.57 -13.03
N ASP A 140 -25.16 24.58 -13.70
CA ASP A 140 -24.32 25.59 -13.08
C ASP A 140 -24.99 26.20 -11.84
N CYS A 141 -24.18 26.55 -10.83
CA CYS A 141 -24.66 27.10 -9.57
C CYS A 141 -25.59 28.29 -9.84
N VAL A 142 -26.87 28.16 -9.50
CA VAL A 142 -27.78 29.29 -9.51
C VAL A 142 -27.37 30.22 -8.38
N PRO A 143 -26.99 31.48 -8.65
CA PRO A 143 -26.69 32.42 -7.60
C PRO A 143 -27.93 32.59 -6.72
N LEU A 144 -27.79 32.29 -5.43
CA LEU A 144 -28.83 32.61 -4.45
C LEU A 144 -29.00 34.12 -4.45
N ALA A 145 -30.18 34.60 -4.83
CA ALA A 145 -30.55 35.97 -4.53
C ALA A 145 -30.57 36.13 -3.01
N ASP A 146 -29.94 37.18 -2.51
CA ASP A 146 -29.78 37.49 -1.06
C ASP A 146 -31.12 37.64 -0.29
N GLY A 147 -32.26 37.49 -0.97
CA GLY A 147 -33.61 37.62 -0.41
C GLY A 147 -34.37 36.31 -0.21
N PHE A 148 -33.77 35.12 -0.40
CA PHE A 148 -34.53 33.85 -0.22
C PHE A 148 -34.77 33.46 1.26
N PHE A 149 -34.23 34.23 2.22
CA PHE A 149 -34.54 34.09 3.65
C PHE A 149 -35.40 35.25 4.15
N GLU A 150 -36.64 35.35 3.69
CA GLU A 150 -37.62 36.23 4.37
C GLU A 150 -39.05 35.74 4.17
N ILE A 151 -39.40 34.59 4.77
CA ILE A 151 -40.81 34.15 4.90
C ILE A 151 -41.29 34.05 6.35
N ASP A 152 -40.42 34.20 7.36
CA ASP A 152 -40.86 34.23 8.77
C ASP A 152 -40.33 35.46 9.52
N ARG A 153 -40.84 36.64 9.17
CA ARG A 153 -40.92 37.74 10.14
C ARG A 153 -42.00 38.75 9.75
N ALA A 154 -43.02 38.85 10.61
CA ALA A 154 -44.06 39.87 10.54
C ALA A 154 -43.48 41.30 10.46
N PRO A 155 -44.17 42.26 9.82
CA PRO A 155 -43.64 43.59 9.57
C PRO A 155 -43.64 44.41 10.86
N GLY A 156 -42.45 44.85 11.29
CA GLY A 156 -42.27 45.87 12.33
C GLY A 156 -41.46 47.04 11.77
N PRO A 157 -41.82 48.30 12.02
CA PRO A 157 -41.29 49.43 11.27
C PRO A 157 -39.91 49.87 11.76
N SER A 158 -39.05 50.18 10.78
CA SER A 158 -38.00 51.21 10.79
C SER A 158 -37.19 51.47 12.07
N GLY A 159 -35.89 51.18 12.03
CA GLY A 159 -34.93 51.73 12.99
C GLY A 159 -33.54 51.14 12.81
N GLY A 160 -32.55 52.00 12.57
CA GLY A 160 -31.23 51.59 12.09
C GLY A 160 -30.29 50.93 13.11
N GLY A 161 -29.21 50.36 12.56
CA GLY A 161 -27.90 50.23 13.19
C GLY A 161 -27.75 49.21 14.32
N ARG A 162 -26.93 48.18 14.06
CA ARG A 162 -25.68 47.83 14.78
C ARG A 162 -25.30 46.38 14.45
N ARG A 163 -24.07 46.18 13.95
CA ARG A 163 -23.47 44.84 13.87
C ARG A 163 -23.21 44.34 15.30
N PRO A 164 -23.60 43.10 15.67
CA PRO A 164 -23.25 42.54 16.96
C PRO A 164 -21.74 42.24 17.02
N PRO A 165 -21.07 42.37 18.19
CA PRO A 165 -19.64 42.07 18.33
C PRO A 165 -19.35 40.57 18.19
N ASP A 166 -18.24 40.23 17.54
CA ASP A 166 -17.77 38.84 17.34
C ASP A 166 -17.06 38.32 18.61
N GLU A 167 -17.78 37.55 19.45
CA GLU A 167 -17.29 36.99 20.71
C GLU A 167 -16.43 35.71 20.56
N ARG A 168 -15.71 35.53 19.44
CA ARG A 168 -14.82 34.37 19.25
C ARG A 168 -13.38 34.58 19.73
N ARG A 169 -13.13 35.45 20.71
CA ARG A 169 -11.85 35.45 21.43
C ARG A 169 -11.85 34.32 22.46
N ARG A 170 -11.32 33.15 22.05
CA ARG A 170 -10.98 32.07 22.98
C ARG A 170 -10.01 32.61 24.05
N PRO A 171 -10.25 32.38 25.35
CA PRO A 171 -9.26 32.68 26.38
C PRO A 171 -8.02 31.81 26.17
N GLU A 172 -6.83 32.42 26.17
CA GLU A 172 -5.57 31.68 26.29
C GLU A 172 -5.55 31.02 27.67
N ASP A 173 -5.68 29.69 27.68
CA ASP A 173 -5.63 28.86 28.88
C ASP A 173 -4.17 28.79 29.36
N ASP A 174 -3.82 29.73 30.24
CA ASP A 174 -2.53 29.92 30.88
C ASP A 174 -2.27 28.82 31.92
N ARG A 175 -2.20 27.56 31.47
CA ARG A 175 -1.85 26.41 32.31
C ARG A 175 -0.35 26.30 32.45
N ARG A 176 0.16 27.04 33.45
CA ARG A 176 1.41 26.78 34.15
C ARG A 176 1.59 25.27 34.37
N ARG A 177 2.49 24.65 33.62
CA ARG A 177 2.96 23.28 33.87
C ARG A 177 3.98 23.35 35.02
N PRO A 178 3.73 22.76 36.19
CA PRO A 178 4.75 22.69 37.24
C PRO A 178 5.84 21.73 36.79
N GLU A 179 7.10 22.18 36.81
CA GLU A 179 8.26 21.30 36.72
C GLU A 179 8.34 20.42 37.99
N ASP A 180 7.81 19.21 37.92
CA ASP A 180 8.19 18.12 38.81
C ASP A 180 9.09 17.17 38.03
N ASN A 181 10.40 17.45 38.02
CA ASN A 181 11.36 16.36 37.96
C ASN A 181 12.51 16.62 38.94
N ARG A 182 12.30 16.05 40.11
CA ARG A 182 13.22 15.86 41.22
C ARG A 182 14.61 15.45 40.72
N ARG A 183 15.54 16.41 40.69
CA ARG A 183 16.98 16.13 40.75
C ARG A 183 17.26 15.50 42.12
N ARG A 184 17.34 14.18 42.15
CA ARG A 184 17.84 13.40 43.30
C ARG A 184 19.38 13.40 43.25
N PRO A 185 20.07 13.59 44.39
CA PRO A 185 21.43 14.10 44.44
C PRO A 185 22.49 13.05 44.09
N GLU A 186 23.64 13.55 43.63
CA GLU A 186 24.92 12.84 43.63
C GLU A 186 25.21 12.31 45.04
N ASP A 187 25.47 11.01 45.16
CA ASP A 187 26.60 10.56 45.98
C ASP A 187 26.97 9.10 45.65
N GLU A 188 28.19 8.96 45.14
CA GLU A 188 29.22 8.06 45.66
C GLU A 188 29.10 6.52 45.63
N ARG A 189 30.16 5.96 45.00
CA ARG A 189 31.04 4.87 45.48
C ARG A 189 30.89 3.48 44.84
N ARG A 190 32.04 3.09 44.25
CA ARG A 190 32.72 1.77 44.25
C ARG A 190 32.51 0.83 43.05
N ARG A 191 33.48 0.90 42.11
CA ARG A 191 34.28 -0.29 41.70
C ARG A 191 35.01 -0.85 42.94
N PRO A 192 35.32 -2.15 43.09
CA PRO A 192 36.04 -3.02 42.11
C PRO A 192 35.48 -4.48 42.10
N GLU A 193 35.98 -5.51 41.41
CA GLU A 193 37.14 -5.83 40.54
C GLU A 193 36.66 -6.52 39.27
#